data_AF-A0A6I9NBV1-F1
#
_entry.id   AF-A0A6I9NBV1-F1
#
_cell.length_a   1.000
_cell.length_b   1.000
_cell.length_c   1.000
_cell.angle_alpha   90.00
_cell.angle_beta   90.00
_cell.angle_gamma   90.00
#
_symmetry.space_group_name_H-M   'P 1'
#
loop_
_entity.id
_entity.type
_entity.pdbx_description
1 polymer ?
#
loop_
_entity_poly.entity_id
_entity_poly.type
_entity_poly.pdbx_seq_one_letter_code
_entity_poly.pdbx_strand_id
1 'polypeptide(L)'
;RAVLSQVLQKLGKTMETKDEQFEVCVQSLNKQQGDGNRLFKDVKAYHAAVKAMHDTSKRLSQTLREVYEPEWNGVEDFAVITESEDLLWNDYEEKLSDQIVRTMENYTSQFPEVKVT
;
A
#
# COMPACT_ATOMS: atom_id res chain seq x y z
N ARG A 1 21.24 -17.59 -39.78
CA ARG A 1 21.10 -17.77 -38.31
C ARG A 1 19.65 -17.98 -37.88
N ALA A 2 18.66 -17.21 -38.39
CA ALA A 2 17.23 -17.41 -38.07
C ALA A 2 16.67 -18.80 -38.47
N VAL A 3 17.10 -19.36 -39.61
CA VAL A 3 16.63 -20.67 -40.09
C VAL A 3 17.04 -21.83 -39.17
N LEU A 4 18.24 -21.76 -38.55
CA LEU A 4 18.70 -22.80 -37.63
C LEU A 4 17.88 -22.80 -36.32
N SER A 5 17.45 -21.62 -35.87
CA SER A 5 16.59 -21.46 -34.69
C SER A 5 15.19 -22.03 -34.92
N GLN A 6 14.60 -21.79 -36.10
CA GLN A 6 13.30 -22.36 -36.48
C GLN A 6 13.35 -23.87 -36.72
N VAL A 7 14.47 -24.41 -37.23
CA VAL A 7 14.63 -25.86 -37.44
C VAL A 7 14.79 -26.62 -36.11
N LEU A 8 15.43 -26.01 -35.10
CA LEU A 8 15.54 -26.58 -33.75
C LEU A 8 14.20 -26.57 -32.99
N GLN A 9 13.34 -25.58 -33.26
CA GLN A 9 11.99 -25.49 -32.67
C GLN A 9 11.10 -26.68 -33.10
N LYS A 10 11.21 -27.12 -34.37
CA LYS A 10 10.41 -28.22 -34.92
C LYS A 10 10.78 -29.62 -34.41
N LEU A 11 11.93 -29.78 -33.76
CA LEU A 11 12.38 -31.06 -33.19
C LEU A 11 11.84 -31.32 -31.77
N GLY A 12 11.20 -30.33 -31.14
CA GLY A 12 10.75 -30.42 -29.76
C GLY A 12 9.27 -30.09 -29.59
N LYS A 13 8.35 -31.04 -29.87
CA LYS A 13 6.93 -30.91 -29.49
C LYS A 13 6.73 -30.69 -27.98
N THR A 14 7.72 -31.08 -27.17
CA THR A 14 7.80 -30.85 -25.72
C THR A 14 8.39 -29.48 -25.35
N MET A 15 9.00 -28.77 -26.31
CA MET A 15 9.56 -27.42 -26.14
C MET A 15 8.51 -26.35 -26.45
N GLU A 16 7.69 -26.55 -27.50
CA GLU A 16 6.57 -25.66 -27.82
C GLU A 16 5.54 -25.58 -26.68
N THR A 17 5.18 -26.70 -26.05
CA THR A 17 4.27 -26.70 -24.89
C THR A 17 4.88 -26.02 -23.65
N LYS A 18 6.20 -26.07 -23.50
CA LYS A 18 6.92 -25.37 -22.42
C LYS A 18 6.96 -23.86 -22.67
N ASP A 19 7.11 -23.43 -23.92
CA ASP A 19 7.04 -22.02 -24.30
C ASP A 19 5.64 -21.45 -24.06
N GLU A 20 4.56 -22.17 -24.40
CA GLU A 20 3.19 -21.74 -24.11
C GLU A 20 2.92 -21.62 -22.59
N GLN A 21 3.35 -22.61 -21.79
CA GLN A 21 3.23 -22.54 -20.33
C GLN A 21 4.05 -21.42 -19.72
N PHE A 22 5.23 -21.15 -20.28
CA PHE A 22 6.08 -20.05 -19.87
C PHE A 22 5.43 -18.69 -20.18
N GLU A 23 4.86 -18.52 -21.37
CA GLU A 23 4.13 -17.30 -21.75
C GLU A 23 2.95 -17.02 -20.82
N VAL A 24 2.18 -18.05 -20.45
CA VAL A 24 1.08 -17.91 -19.46
C VAL A 24 1.62 -17.48 -18.09
N CYS A 25 2.77 -18.02 -17.67
CA CYS A 25 3.43 -17.61 -16.43
C CYS A 25 3.87 -16.14 -16.49
N VAL A 26 4.46 -15.70 -17.60
CA VAL A 26 4.87 -14.30 -17.83
C VAL A 26 3.66 -13.35 -17.80
N GLN A 27 2.55 -13.71 -18.46
CA GLN A 27 1.32 -12.93 -18.42
C GLN A 27 0.75 -12.84 -17.00
N SER A 28 0.76 -13.94 -16.26
CA SER A 28 0.32 -13.99 -14.87
C SER A 28 1.19 -13.12 -13.96
N LEU A 29 2.51 -13.17 -14.14
CA LEU A 29 3.47 -12.35 -13.39
C LEU A 29 3.29 -10.85 -13.68
N ASN A 30 3.12 -10.47 -14.95
CA ASN A 30 2.85 -9.08 -15.34
C ASN A 30 1.54 -8.56 -14.73
N LYS A 31 0.50 -9.39 -14.73
CA LYS A 31 -0.77 -9.05 -14.08
C LYS A 31 -0.58 -8.86 -12.57
N GLN A 32 0.11 -9.79 -11.92
CA GLN A 32 0.39 -9.73 -10.49
C GLN A 32 1.20 -8.49 -10.11
N GLN A 33 2.19 -8.10 -10.91
CA GLN A 33 2.95 -6.86 -10.74
C GLN A 33 2.04 -5.64 -10.86
N GLY A 34 1.19 -5.60 -11.89
CA GLY A 34 0.23 -4.51 -12.11
C GLY A 34 -0.76 -4.35 -10.95
N ASP A 35 -1.36 -5.46 -10.51
CA ASP A 35 -2.29 -5.49 -9.39
C ASP A 35 -1.61 -5.10 -8.07
N GLY A 36 -0.38 -5.57 -7.84
CA GLY A 36 0.44 -5.20 -6.67
C GLY A 36 0.76 -3.70 -6.62
N ASN A 37 1.18 -3.13 -7.75
CA ASN A 37 1.47 -1.69 -7.87
C ASN A 37 0.22 -0.84 -7.62
N ARG A 38 -0.94 -1.28 -8.15
CA ARG A 38 -2.22 -0.61 -7.91
C ARG A 38 -2.57 -0.64 -6.42
N LEU A 39 -2.52 -1.80 -5.78
CA LEU A 39 -2.81 -1.93 -4.36
C LEU A 39 -1.86 -1.08 -3.50
N PHE A 40 -0.57 -1.06 -3.82
CA PHE A 40 0.39 -0.24 -3.08
C PHE A 40 0.08 1.26 -3.20
N LYS A 41 -0.34 1.72 -4.38
CA LYS A 41 -0.78 3.11 -4.58
C LYS A 41 -2.01 3.41 -3.72
N ASP A 42 -3.00 2.52 -3.71
CA ASP A 42 -4.22 2.68 -2.94
C ASP A 42 -3.95 2.70 -1.43
N VAL A 43 -3.06 1.82 -0.93
CA VAL A 43 -2.60 1.80 0.47
C VAL A 43 -1.91 3.10 0.86
N LYS A 44 -1.04 3.65 0.00
CA LYS A 44 -0.39 4.95 0.28
C LYS A 44 -1.39 6.09 0.32
N ALA A 45 -2.38 6.10 -0.57
CA ALA A 45 -3.45 7.09 -0.57
C ALA A 45 -4.31 6.99 0.71
N TYR A 46 -4.63 5.77 1.13
CA TYR A 46 -5.34 5.53 2.39
C TYR A 46 -4.55 6.00 3.60
N HIS A 47 -3.25 5.68 3.69
CA HIS A 47 -2.38 6.16 4.76
C HIS A 47 -2.36 7.70 4.81
N ALA A 48 -2.22 8.39 3.66
CA ALA A 48 -2.30 9.85 3.62
C ALA A 48 -3.66 10.40 4.10
N ALA A 49 -4.76 9.72 3.77
CA ALA A 49 -6.10 10.10 4.23
C ALA A 49 -6.28 9.91 5.75
N VAL A 50 -5.70 8.86 6.32
CA VAL A 50 -5.66 8.63 7.77
C VAL A 50 -4.95 9.79 8.48
N LYS A 51 -3.77 10.20 7.99
CA LYS A 51 -3.05 11.36 8.54
C LYS A 51 -3.88 12.64 8.49
N ALA A 52 -4.53 12.89 7.36
CA ALA A 52 -5.41 14.04 7.22
C ALA A 52 -6.61 13.99 8.18
N MET A 53 -7.14 12.80 8.48
CA MET A 53 -8.20 12.60 9.46
C MET A 53 -7.71 12.90 10.89
N HIS A 54 -6.55 12.36 11.29
CA HIS A 54 -5.94 12.65 12.58
C HIS A 54 -5.72 14.15 12.79
N ASP A 55 -5.11 14.81 11.82
CA ASP A 55 -4.89 16.26 11.84
C ASP A 55 -6.20 17.05 11.94
N THR A 56 -7.24 16.60 11.26
CA THR A 56 -8.57 17.24 11.30
C THR A 56 -9.24 17.02 12.65
N SER A 57 -9.14 15.82 13.23
CA SER A 57 -9.65 15.54 14.57
C SER A 57 -8.97 16.40 15.62
N LYS A 58 -7.63 16.54 15.55
CA LYS A 58 -6.87 17.44 16.41
C LYS A 58 -7.35 18.88 16.36
N ARG A 59 -7.55 19.43 15.15
CA ARG A 59 -8.07 20.80 14.99
C ARG A 59 -9.49 20.96 15.54
N LEU A 60 -10.34 19.96 15.36
CA LEU A 60 -11.69 19.96 15.93
C LEU A 60 -11.63 19.97 17.46
N SER A 61 -10.82 19.10 18.06
CA SER A 61 -10.61 19.04 19.52
C SER A 61 -10.01 20.33 20.07
N GLN A 62 -9.09 20.99 19.35
CA GLN A 62 -8.57 22.31 19.70
C GLN A 62 -9.67 23.37 19.69
N THR A 63 -10.49 23.43 18.62
CA THR A 63 -11.61 24.37 18.53
C THR A 63 -12.61 24.15 19.66
N LEU A 64 -12.93 22.88 19.97
CA LEU A 64 -13.82 22.54 21.07
C LEU A 64 -13.24 22.97 22.43
N ARG A 65 -11.93 22.83 22.63
CA ARG A 65 -11.23 23.31 23.84
C ARG A 65 -11.35 24.82 24.01
N GLU A 66 -11.18 25.57 22.92
CA GLU A 66 -11.21 27.05 22.93
C GLU A 66 -12.58 27.62 23.32
N VAL A 67 -13.65 26.90 22.99
CA VAL A 67 -15.03 27.31 23.32
C VAL A 67 -15.55 26.68 24.61
N TYR A 68 -14.72 25.90 25.31
CA TYR A 68 -15.12 25.21 26.54
C TYR A 68 -14.94 26.13 27.75
N GLU A 69 -16.04 26.42 28.45
CA GLU A 69 -16.00 27.32 29.61
C GLU A 69 -15.49 26.60 30.88
N PRO A 70 -14.70 27.25 31.75
CA PRO A 70 -14.13 26.64 32.96
C PRO A 70 -15.18 26.10 33.95
N GLU A 71 -16.33 26.75 34.02
CA GLU A 71 -17.49 26.38 34.84
C GLU A 71 -18.26 25.18 34.31
N TRP A 72 -17.98 24.70 33.10
CA TRP A 72 -18.62 23.51 32.55
C TRP A 72 -18.00 22.24 33.15
N ASN A 73 -18.84 21.27 33.48
CA ASN A 73 -18.38 19.99 34.02
C ASN A 73 -17.66 19.18 32.94
N GLY A 74 -16.49 18.63 33.25
CA GLY A 74 -15.77 17.69 32.37
C GLY A 74 -14.54 18.26 31.67
N VAL A 75 -14.05 19.44 32.05
CA VAL A 75 -12.79 20.02 31.51
C VAL A 75 -11.60 19.07 31.67
N GLU A 76 -11.47 18.42 32.84
CA GLU A 76 -10.39 17.48 33.11
C GLU A 76 -10.52 16.20 32.26
N ASP A 77 -11.73 15.64 32.17
CA ASP A 77 -12.02 14.48 31.34
C ASP A 77 -11.78 14.77 29.86
N PHE A 78 -12.11 15.97 29.41
CA PHE A 78 -11.89 16.40 28.03
C PHE A 78 -10.40 16.36 27.66
N ALA A 79 -9.54 16.89 28.52
CA ALA A 79 -8.09 16.84 28.29
C ALA A 79 -7.61 15.37 28.17
N VAL A 80 -8.03 14.50 29.07
CA VAL A 80 -7.68 13.07 29.07
C VAL A 80 -8.18 12.37 27.79
N ILE A 81 -9.41 12.65 27.36
CA ILE A 81 -9.99 12.09 26.14
C ILE A 81 -9.17 12.51 24.92
N THR A 82 -8.85 13.79 24.78
CA THR A 82 -8.10 14.29 23.61
C THR A 82 -6.67 13.77 23.56
N GLU A 83 -6.00 13.60 24.70
CA GLU A 83 -4.66 13.01 24.77
C GLU A 83 -4.70 11.50 24.43
N SER A 84 -5.68 10.78 24.97
CA SER A 84 -5.90 9.36 24.65
C SER A 84 -6.19 9.15 23.16
N GLU A 85 -7.04 10.00 22.58
CA GLU A 85 -7.33 9.96 21.15
C GLU A 85 -6.06 10.18 20.31
N ASP A 86 -5.21 11.14 20.69
CA ASP A 86 -3.94 11.38 19.99
C ASP A 86 -3.02 10.16 20.03
N LEU A 87 -2.90 9.51 21.19
CA LEU A 87 -2.10 8.29 21.32
C LEU A 87 -2.63 7.15 20.44
N LEU A 88 -3.95 6.97 20.38
CA LEU A 88 -4.58 5.96 19.53
C LEU A 88 -4.34 6.23 18.04
N TRP A 89 -4.43 7.49 17.61
CA TRP A 89 -4.12 7.88 16.23
C TRP A 89 -2.66 7.63 15.88
N ASN A 90 -1.72 8.03 16.75
CA ASN A 90 -0.29 7.82 16.52
C ASN A 90 0.05 6.32 16.40
N ASP A 91 -0.47 5.47 17.31
CA ASP A 91 -0.29 4.02 17.24
C ASP A 91 -0.89 3.43 15.97
N TYR A 92 -2.06 3.90 15.56
CA TYR A 92 -2.71 3.45 14.33
C TYR A 92 -1.91 3.84 13.07
N GLU A 93 -1.43 5.07 12.98
CA GLU A 93 -0.59 5.55 11.88
C GLU A 93 0.73 4.77 11.79
N GLU A 94 1.39 4.56 12.93
CA GLU A 94 2.63 3.78 13.00
C GLU A 94 2.41 2.35 12.52
N LYS A 95 1.38 1.67 13.02
CA LYS A 95 1.03 0.31 12.58
C LYS A 95 0.68 0.25 11.10
N LEU A 96 -0.07 1.23 10.59
CA LEU A 96 -0.43 1.30 9.17
C LEU A 96 0.81 1.47 8.29
N SER A 97 1.74 2.35 8.68
CA SER A 97 3.01 2.55 8.00
C SER A 97 3.88 1.29 8.03
N ASP A 98 4.14 0.74 9.21
CA ASP A 98 5.11 -0.33 9.38
C ASP A 98 4.62 -1.70 8.94
N GLN A 99 3.34 -2.01 9.17
CA GLN A 99 2.81 -3.35 8.88
C GLN A 99 2.20 -3.43 7.48
N ILE A 100 1.61 -2.36 6.96
CA ILE A 100 0.89 -2.41 5.68
C ILE A 100 1.69 -1.72 4.59
N VAL A 101 2.04 -0.44 4.74
CA VAL A 101 2.75 0.31 3.69
C VAL A 101 4.09 -0.35 3.38
N ARG A 102 4.91 -0.62 4.41
CA ARG A 102 6.23 -1.25 4.25
C ARG A 102 6.16 -2.67 3.69
N THR A 103 5.15 -3.46 4.09
CA THR A 103 4.94 -4.81 3.53
C THR A 103 4.62 -4.75 2.05
N MET A 104 3.76 -3.81 1.63
CA MET A 104 3.44 -3.62 0.22
C MET A 104 4.63 -3.09 -0.59
N GLU A 105 5.44 -2.21 -0.01
CA GLU A 105 6.68 -1.73 -0.61
C GLU A 105 7.66 -2.90 -0.85
N ASN A 106 7.92 -3.70 0.19
CA ASN A 106 8.79 -4.88 0.09
C ASN A 106 8.26 -5.93 -0.89
N TYR A 107 6.94 -6.10 -0.99
CA TYR A 107 6.34 -7.01 -1.95
C TYR A 107 6.50 -6.50 -3.38
N THR A 108 6.18 -5.22 -3.63
CA THR A 108 6.24 -4.63 -4.97
C THR A 108 7.68 -4.47 -5.47
N SER A 109 8.66 -4.27 -4.57
CA SER A 109 10.08 -4.19 -4.93
C SER A 109 10.69 -5.52 -5.39
N GLN A 110 10.00 -6.65 -5.19
CA GLN A 110 10.46 -7.96 -5.70
C GLN A 110 10.30 -8.10 -7.20
N PHE A 111 9.43 -7.30 -7.82
CA PHE A 111 9.29 -7.29 -9.27
C PHE A 111 10.40 -6.42 -9.88
N PRO A 112 11.08 -6.89 -10.93
CA PRO A 112 12.10 -6.09 -11.60
C PRO A 112 11.49 -4.78 -12.12
N GLU A 113 12.25 -3.68 -12.04
CA GLU A 113 11.92 -2.47 -12.79
C GLU A 113 11.88 -2.84 -14.28
N VAL A 114 10.68 -3.01 -14.83
CA VAL A 114 10.53 -3.17 -16.28
C VAL A 114 10.87 -1.82 -16.89
N LYS A 115 12.15 -1.63 -17.23
CA LYS A 115 12.55 -0.58 -18.16
C LYS A 115 11.90 -0.94 -19.50
N VAL A 116 10.73 -0.34 -19.75
CA VAL A 116 10.18 -0.27 -21.10
C VAL A 116 11.24 0.44 -21.93
N THR A 117 11.97 -0.34 -22.72
CA THR A 117 13.00 0.15 -23.65
C THR A 117 12.39 0.20 -25.03
#